data_AF-A0A957LGU6-F1
#
_entry.id   AF-A0A957LGU6-F1
#
_cell.length_a   1.000
_cell.length_b   1.000
_cell.length_c   1.000
_cell.angle_alpha   90.00
_cell.angle_beta   90.00
_cell.angle_gamma   90.00
#
_symmetry.space_group_name_H-M   'P 1'
#
loop_
_entity.id
_entity.type
_entity.pdbx_description
1 polymer ?
#
loop_
_entity_poly.entity_id
_entity_poly.type
_entity_poly.pdbx_seq_one_letter_code
_entity_poly.pdbx_strand_id
1 'polypeptide(L)'
;IRDEWLNYVRLAGIGLLLGFGFWSHQMIVVYAAVICLLWMLQSPEWRQIHRILPPAVWPFVTLALGGMVVSAFFSAACEPQASFQEIITIAQLLLLTVVGWSLIGFGWVSTRRNVILRGTAVLGASFLMGNYPQWRALLLGNGSAENALTASCPTGLADRGFLLITEIIPHVWGASWLVRDGAPPISWLETIISIFAMPLMVAAVGFFIWHWRYILGALLTLRPIVEDDVKIILVGALFVIPILLAAFGGNTVDVLSTRYLLLTWQAGAIVVGWFVMYISRRANWLGVAAAAVLIIQIGAGYMALGERWESGRFEPQEVAQLERFLVENSVYGGYADYWDTYTLNFLMNERIVFTPMNGVDRYPRYTNIVTDMSARAYILPREFVRNEDPNLDLLIAQLQANDLPAGFANGQALADLHNANLLERDQIANWDVWIIKESSP
;
A
#
# COMPACT_ATOMS: atom_id res chain seq x y z
N ILE A 1 -17.75 24.60 30.80
CA ILE A 1 -16.85 25.59 30.15
C ILE A 1 -15.41 25.09 30.03
N ARG A 2 -14.60 24.97 31.09
CA ARG A 2 -13.16 24.58 30.96
C ARG A 2 -12.97 23.20 30.30
N ASP A 3 -13.71 22.19 30.74
CA ASP A 3 -13.59 20.82 30.21
C ASP A 3 -14.12 20.70 28.78
N GLU A 4 -15.20 21.42 28.47
CA GLU A 4 -15.76 21.48 27.11
C GLU A 4 -14.79 22.15 26.13
N TRP A 5 -14.14 23.23 26.55
CA TRP A 5 -13.13 23.91 25.74
C TRP A 5 -11.93 22.99 25.45
N LEU A 6 -11.42 22.30 26.48
CA LEU A 6 -10.35 21.31 26.31
C LEU A 6 -10.74 20.19 25.34
N ASN A 7 -11.99 19.73 25.37
CA ASN A 7 -12.49 18.74 24.42
C ASN A 7 -12.51 19.27 22.98
N TYR A 8 -12.92 20.51 22.76
CA TYR A 8 -12.88 21.10 21.41
C TYR A 8 -11.45 21.29 20.90
N VAL A 9 -10.50 21.69 21.76
CA VAL A 9 -9.08 21.78 21.39
C VAL A 9 -8.53 20.41 21.01
N ARG A 10 -8.87 19.35 21.75
CA ARG A 10 -8.49 17.97 21.41
C ARG A 10 -9.08 17.53 20.07
N LEU A 11 -10.36 17.79 19.84
CA LEU A 11 -11.02 17.48 18.55
C LEU A 11 -10.40 18.25 17.40
N ALA A 12 -10.06 19.53 17.60
CA ALA A 12 -9.36 20.31 16.59
C ALA A 12 -7.98 19.73 16.26
N GLY A 13 -7.21 19.35 17.29
CA GLY A 13 -5.92 18.68 17.11
C GLY A 13 -6.03 17.36 16.35
N ILE A 14 -7.02 16.51 16.70
CA ILE A 14 -7.29 15.26 15.98
C ILE A 14 -7.67 15.55 14.52
N GLY A 15 -8.54 16.55 14.28
CA GLY A 15 -8.95 16.94 12.94
C GLY A 15 -7.75 17.37 12.10
N LEU A 16 -6.91 18.27 12.61
CA LEU A 16 -5.68 18.71 11.94
C LEU A 16 -4.76 17.53 11.60
N LEU A 17 -4.53 16.61 12.55
CA LEU A 17 -3.69 15.44 12.34
C LEU A 17 -4.26 14.47 11.30
N LEU A 18 -5.58 14.24 11.32
CA LEU A 18 -6.23 13.43 10.29
C LEU A 18 -6.12 14.12 8.93
N GLY A 19 -6.42 15.42 8.83
CA GLY A 19 -6.32 16.16 7.57
C GLY A 19 -4.92 16.12 6.98
N PHE A 20 -3.90 16.41 7.80
CA PHE A 20 -2.51 16.31 7.40
C PHE A 20 -2.09 14.88 7.05
N GLY A 21 -2.58 13.90 7.80
CA GLY A 21 -2.36 12.49 7.54
C GLY A 21 -2.94 12.05 6.20
N PHE A 22 -4.12 12.54 5.81
CA PHE A 22 -4.77 12.15 4.54
C PHE A 22 -3.98 12.66 3.33
N TRP A 23 -3.36 13.83 3.48
CA TRP A 23 -2.43 14.36 2.49
C TRP A 23 -1.10 13.59 2.46
N SER A 24 -0.53 13.25 3.61
CA SER A 24 0.83 12.69 3.70
C SER A 24 0.92 11.18 3.54
N HIS A 25 -0.12 10.43 3.94
CA HIS A 25 -0.07 8.97 4.00
C HIS A 25 -1.45 8.32 3.80
N GLN A 26 -1.63 7.61 2.67
CA GLN A 26 -2.92 7.00 2.29
C GLN A 26 -3.51 6.07 3.36
N MET A 27 -2.69 5.30 4.08
CA MET A 27 -3.18 4.39 5.13
C MET A 27 -3.77 5.07 6.38
N ILE A 28 -3.70 6.41 6.50
CA ILE A 28 -4.40 7.11 7.58
C ILE A 28 -5.91 6.84 7.57
N VAL A 29 -6.46 6.52 6.38
CA VAL A 29 -7.88 6.19 6.22
C VAL A 29 -8.27 5.01 7.10
N VAL A 30 -7.36 4.05 7.30
CA VAL A 30 -7.59 2.90 8.19
C VAL A 30 -7.69 3.36 9.64
N TYR A 31 -6.77 4.20 10.11
CA TYR A 31 -6.83 4.77 11.46
C TYR A 31 -8.15 5.53 11.69
N ALA A 32 -8.53 6.40 10.75
CA ALA A 32 -9.77 7.17 10.83
C ALA A 32 -10.99 6.24 10.85
N ALA A 33 -11.05 5.24 9.96
CA ALA A 33 -12.15 4.29 9.89
C ALA A 33 -12.28 3.47 11.18
N VAL A 34 -11.18 2.97 11.75
CA VAL A 34 -11.20 2.21 13.00
C VAL A 34 -11.64 3.09 14.18
N ILE A 35 -11.15 4.32 14.28
CA ILE A 35 -11.56 5.25 15.35
C ILE A 35 -13.05 5.58 15.23
N CYS A 36 -13.54 5.89 14.03
CA CYS A 36 -14.95 6.16 13.79
C CYS A 36 -15.83 4.96 14.13
N LEU A 37 -15.41 3.75 13.74
CA LEU A 37 -16.10 2.50 14.07
C LEU A 37 -16.17 2.30 15.59
N LEU A 38 -15.06 2.44 16.30
CA LEU A 38 -15.00 2.30 17.76
C LEU A 38 -15.88 3.33 18.46
N TRP A 39 -15.81 4.59 18.04
CA TRP A 39 -16.64 5.67 18.58
C TRP A 39 -18.14 5.38 18.37
N MET A 40 -18.49 4.90 17.18
CA MET A 40 -19.85 4.47 16.85
C MET A 40 -20.29 3.33 17.77
N LEU A 41 -19.52 2.24 17.86
CA LEU A 41 -19.88 1.05 18.65
C LEU A 41 -19.98 1.32 20.16
N GLN A 42 -19.23 2.29 20.70
CA GLN A 42 -19.31 2.69 22.11
C GLN A 42 -20.51 3.60 22.43
N SER A 43 -21.06 4.27 21.42
CA SER A 43 -22.05 5.31 21.63
C SER A 43 -23.35 4.77 22.26
N PRO A 44 -23.95 5.49 23.21
CA PRO A 44 -25.32 5.25 23.68
C PRO A 44 -26.35 5.17 22.55
N GLU A 45 -26.15 5.96 21.50
CA GLU A 45 -27.00 6.00 20.30
C GLU A 45 -26.99 4.66 19.58
N TRP A 46 -25.80 4.08 19.35
CA TRP A 46 -25.67 2.76 18.75
C TRP A 46 -26.29 1.67 19.62
N ARG A 47 -26.14 1.77 20.95
CA ARG A 47 -26.83 0.85 21.88
C ARG A 47 -28.35 0.90 21.74
N GLN A 48 -28.93 2.05 21.46
CA GLN A 48 -30.35 2.18 21.23
C GLN A 48 -30.74 1.57 19.87
N ILE A 49 -30.02 1.89 18.80
CA ILE A 49 -30.24 1.32 17.46
C ILE A 49 -30.13 -0.22 17.50
N HIS A 50 -29.11 -0.74 18.17
CA HIS A 50 -28.88 -2.18 18.32
C HIS A 50 -29.99 -2.91 19.10
N ARG A 51 -30.76 -2.20 19.93
CA ARG A 51 -31.94 -2.77 20.63
C ARG A 51 -33.18 -2.84 19.75
N ILE A 52 -33.27 -2.04 18.68
CA ILE A 52 -34.43 -2.01 17.78
C ILE A 52 -34.46 -3.25 16.89
N LEU A 53 -33.30 -3.71 16.42
CA LEU A 53 -33.19 -4.86 15.53
C LEU A 53 -32.91 -6.16 16.31
N PRO A 54 -33.53 -7.30 15.95
CA PRO A 54 -33.25 -8.59 16.57
C PRO A 54 -31.77 -8.99 16.42
N PRO A 55 -31.14 -9.63 17.43
CA PRO A 55 -29.75 -10.07 17.37
C PRO A 55 -29.38 -10.93 16.15
N ALA A 56 -30.35 -11.70 15.63
CA ALA A 56 -30.16 -12.57 14.47
C ALA A 56 -29.99 -11.82 13.14
N VAL A 57 -30.38 -10.54 13.06
CA VAL A 57 -30.30 -9.72 11.84
C VAL A 57 -28.91 -9.14 11.64
N TRP A 58 -28.19 -8.84 12.71
CA TRP A 58 -26.89 -8.16 12.67
C TRP A 58 -25.81 -8.86 11.83
N PRO A 59 -25.65 -10.19 11.87
CA PRO A 59 -24.71 -10.87 10.96
C PRO A 59 -25.00 -10.60 9.49
N PHE A 60 -26.28 -10.58 9.08
CA PHE A 60 -26.69 -10.27 7.72
C PHE A 60 -26.43 -8.81 7.36
N VAL A 61 -26.66 -7.88 8.29
CA VAL A 61 -26.33 -6.46 8.11
C VAL A 61 -24.82 -6.29 7.91
N THR A 62 -23.98 -6.92 8.73
CA THR A 62 -22.53 -6.85 8.56
C THR A 62 -22.08 -7.44 7.22
N LEU A 63 -22.60 -8.60 6.83
CA LEU A 63 -22.26 -9.22 5.55
C LEU A 63 -22.72 -8.37 4.36
N ALA A 64 -23.92 -7.78 4.43
CA ALA A 64 -24.43 -6.88 3.41
C ALA A 64 -23.57 -5.60 3.29
N LEU A 65 -23.21 -4.99 4.42
CA LEU A 65 -22.31 -3.83 4.47
C LEU A 65 -20.92 -4.17 3.91
N GLY A 66 -20.36 -5.32 4.33
CA GLY A 66 -19.07 -5.81 3.83
C GLY A 66 -19.10 -6.07 2.32
N GLY A 67 -20.15 -6.73 1.83
CA GLY A 67 -20.38 -6.96 0.41
C GLY A 67 -20.48 -5.65 -0.38
N MET A 68 -21.23 -4.66 0.13
CA MET A 68 -21.33 -3.34 -0.50
C MET A 68 -19.98 -2.61 -0.54
N VAL A 69 -19.18 -2.67 0.53
CA VAL A 69 -17.83 -2.09 0.56
C VAL A 69 -16.93 -2.78 -0.48
N VAL A 70 -16.94 -4.11 -0.52
CA VAL A 70 -16.16 -4.87 -1.51
C VAL A 70 -16.59 -4.48 -2.93
N SER A 71 -17.89 -4.46 -3.22
CA SER A 71 -18.41 -4.07 -4.53
C SER A 71 -18.12 -2.62 -4.90
N ALA A 72 -18.23 -1.68 -3.96
CA ALA A 72 -18.07 -0.25 -4.20
C ALA A 72 -16.62 0.18 -4.45
N PHE A 73 -15.65 -0.52 -3.86
CA PHE A 73 -14.24 -0.13 -3.90
C PHE A 73 -13.33 -1.11 -4.63
N PHE A 74 -13.71 -2.38 -4.74
CA PHE A 74 -12.80 -3.43 -5.19
C PHE A 74 -13.22 -4.19 -6.44
N SER A 75 -14.27 -3.76 -7.14
CA SER A 75 -14.78 -4.41 -8.36
C SER A 75 -14.48 -3.65 -9.67
N ALA A 76 -13.74 -2.55 -9.62
CA ALA A 76 -13.51 -1.65 -10.76
C ALA A 76 -12.81 -2.28 -11.97
N ALA A 77 -12.01 -3.33 -11.76
CA ALA A 77 -11.31 -4.04 -12.83
C ALA A 77 -11.97 -5.36 -13.24
N CYS A 78 -13.17 -5.67 -12.76
CA CYS A 78 -13.83 -6.92 -13.10
C CYS A 78 -14.40 -6.90 -14.53
N GLU A 79 -14.31 -8.04 -15.23
CA GLU A 79 -14.87 -8.20 -16.57
C GLU A 79 -16.26 -8.86 -16.52
N PRO A 80 -17.23 -8.42 -17.35
CA PRO A 80 -17.14 -7.29 -18.29
C PRO A 80 -17.23 -5.92 -17.56
N GLN A 81 -16.31 -5.01 -17.90
CA GLN A 81 -16.13 -3.74 -17.18
C GLN A 81 -17.42 -2.90 -17.13
N ALA A 82 -18.19 -2.84 -18.22
CA ALA A 82 -19.43 -2.06 -18.28
C ALA A 82 -20.44 -2.48 -17.20
N SER A 83 -20.68 -3.78 -17.04
CA SER A 83 -21.61 -4.30 -16.03
C SER A 83 -21.11 -4.06 -14.61
N PHE A 84 -19.80 -4.15 -14.37
CA PHE A 84 -19.24 -3.90 -13.05
C PHE A 84 -19.22 -2.42 -12.68
N GLN A 85 -19.08 -1.49 -13.63
CA GLN A 85 -19.21 -0.05 -13.38
C GLN A 85 -20.62 0.32 -12.90
N GLU A 86 -21.67 -0.30 -13.47
CA GLU A 86 -23.03 -0.15 -12.97
C GLU A 86 -23.17 -0.68 -11.54
N ILE A 87 -22.63 -1.88 -11.26
CA ILE A 87 -22.65 -2.48 -9.91
C ILE A 87 -21.92 -1.59 -8.90
N ILE A 88 -20.77 -1.05 -9.26
CA ILE A 88 -19.99 -0.14 -8.40
C ILE A 88 -20.79 1.11 -8.09
N THR A 89 -21.37 1.74 -9.11
CA THR A 89 -22.18 2.96 -8.94
C THR A 89 -23.37 2.69 -8.03
N ILE A 90 -24.08 1.57 -8.24
CA ILE A 90 -25.20 1.15 -7.39
C ILE A 90 -24.71 0.89 -5.96
N ALA A 91 -23.62 0.15 -5.78
CA ALA A 91 -23.07 -0.16 -4.47
C ALA A 91 -22.62 1.11 -3.71
N GLN A 92 -22.00 2.07 -4.40
CA GLN A 92 -21.61 3.36 -3.84
C GLN A 92 -22.83 4.18 -3.43
N LEU A 93 -23.86 4.26 -4.27
CA LEU A 93 -25.11 4.96 -3.94
C LEU A 93 -25.84 4.32 -2.75
N LEU A 94 -25.91 2.99 -2.72
CA LEU A 94 -26.49 2.24 -1.60
C LEU A 94 -25.69 2.47 -0.32
N LEU A 95 -24.36 2.42 -0.39
CA LEU A 95 -23.50 2.66 0.77
C LEU A 95 -23.67 4.08 1.29
N LEU A 96 -23.67 5.09 0.41
CA LEU A 96 -23.93 6.49 0.77
C LEU A 96 -25.31 6.67 1.40
N THR A 97 -26.32 5.98 0.86
CA THR A 97 -27.69 5.99 1.39
C THR A 97 -27.73 5.38 2.79
N VAL A 98 -27.11 4.21 3.00
CA VAL A 98 -27.06 3.53 4.30
C VAL A 98 -26.30 4.36 5.33
N VAL A 99 -25.16 4.93 4.95
CA VAL A 99 -24.38 5.83 5.82
C VAL A 99 -25.18 7.09 6.15
N GLY A 100 -25.81 7.72 5.15
CA GLY A 100 -26.64 8.92 5.34
C GLY A 100 -27.83 8.68 6.28
N TRP A 101 -28.59 7.60 6.06
CA TRP A 101 -29.69 7.22 6.96
C TRP A 101 -29.21 6.84 8.35
N SER A 102 -28.05 6.18 8.47
CA SER A 102 -27.45 5.88 9.77
C SER A 102 -27.13 7.18 10.51
N LEU A 103 -26.49 8.16 9.86
CA LEU A 103 -26.18 9.46 10.47
C LEU A 103 -27.45 10.22 10.89
N ILE A 104 -28.51 10.20 10.06
CA ILE A 104 -29.81 10.79 10.40
C ILE A 104 -30.43 10.08 11.62
N GLY A 105 -30.45 8.75 11.62
CA GLY A 105 -30.94 7.95 12.75
C GLY A 105 -30.15 8.22 14.04
N PHE A 106 -28.84 8.31 13.95
CA PHE A 106 -27.96 8.72 15.05
C PHE A 106 -28.33 10.11 15.58
N GLY A 107 -28.52 11.09 14.69
CA GLY A 107 -28.92 12.44 15.05
C GLY A 107 -30.31 12.53 15.70
N TRP A 108 -31.25 11.69 15.24
CA TRP A 108 -32.60 11.61 15.78
C TRP A 108 -32.61 11.03 17.20
N VAL A 109 -31.85 9.96 17.41
CA VAL A 109 -31.83 9.21 18.68
C VAL A 109 -30.92 9.87 19.73
N SER A 110 -29.95 10.69 19.29
CA SER A 110 -29.01 11.32 20.22
C SER A 110 -29.64 12.43 21.06
N THR A 111 -29.63 12.22 22.39
CA THR A 111 -29.90 13.29 23.37
C THR A 111 -28.80 14.35 23.39
N ARG A 112 -27.63 14.07 22.79
CA ARG A 112 -26.44 14.93 22.77
C ARG A 112 -26.17 15.53 21.38
N ARG A 113 -27.19 15.58 20.52
CA ARG A 113 -27.08 16.04 19.12
C ARG A 113 -26.30 17.36 18.96
N ASN A 114 -26.55 18.35 19.82
CA ASN A 114 -25.89 19.66 19.74
C ASN A 114 -24.39 19.57 20.05
N VAL A 115 -24.01 18.72 21.00
CA VAL A 115 -22.60 18.50 21.35
C VAL A 115 -21.89 17.77 20.22
N ILE A 116 -22.52 16.74 19.66
CA ILE A 116 -21.99 16.00 18.50
C ILE A 116 -21.83 16.93 17.31
N LEU A 117 -22.86 17.70 16.93
CA LEU A 117 -22.80 18.64 15.80
C LEU A 117 -21.66 19.66 15.95
N ARG A 118 -21.52 20.27 17.14
CA ARG A 118 -20.41 21.21 17.40
C ARG A 118 -19.05 20.50 17.34
N GLY A 119 -18.95 19.30 17.92
CA GLY A 119 -17.72 18.50 17.89
C GLY A 119 -17.32 18.12 16.46
N THR A 120 -18.27 17.63 15.66
CA THR A 120 -18.08 17.30 14.24
C THR A 120 -17.73 18.52 13.42
N ALA A 121 -18.34 19.69 13.69
CA ALA A 121 -18.00 20.93 13.02
C ALA A 121 -16.56 21.37 13.31
N VAL A 122 -16.12 21.30 14.58
CA VAL A 122 -14.73 21.61 14.97
C VAL A 122 -13.75 20.62 14.35
N LEU A 123 -14.04 19.31 14.43
CA LEU A 123 -13.23 18.26 13.84
C LEU A 123 -13.12 18.43 12.31
N GLY A 124 -14.24 18.67 11.64
CA GLY A 124 -14.33 18.83 10.18
C GLY A 124 -13.61 20.09 9.69
N ALA A 125 -13.82 21.24 10.34
CA ALA A 125 -13.11 22.47 10.00
C ALA A 125 -11.59 22.29 10.17
N SER A 126 -11.17 21.66 11.26
CA SER A 126 -9.76 21.39 11.54
C SER A 126 -9.16 20.35 10.58
N PHE A 127 -9.94 19.35 10.17
CA PHE A 127 -9.56 18.41 9.11
C PHE A 127 -9.33 19.11 7.77
N LEU A 128 -10.24 19.99 7.36
CA LEU A 128 -10.09 20.76 6.13
C LEU A 128 -8.84 21.64 6.17
N MET A 129 -8.55 22.26 7.33
CA MET A 129 -7.31 23.01 7.55
C MET A 129 -6.07 22.13 7.48
N GLY A 130 -6.08 20.95 8.12
CA GLY A 130 -4.96 20.00 8.07
C GLY A 130 -4.69 19.49 6.66
N ASN A 131 -5.75 19.29 5.87
CA ASN A 131 -5.66 18.85 4.47
C ASN A 131 -5.45 20.01 3.48
N TYR A 132 -5.10 21.20 3.96
CA TYR A 132 -4.90 22.40 3.12
C TYR A 132 -3.97 22.16 1.91
N PRO A 133 -2.84 21.43 2.01
CA PRO A 133 -1.97 21.20 0.84
C PRO A 133 -2.68 20.50 -0.33
N GLN A 134 -3.54 19.51 -0.05
CA GLN A 134 -4.30 18.80 -1.08
C GLN A 134 -5.33 19.73 -1.74
N TRP A 135 -6.10 20.47 -0.93
CA TRP A 135 -7.07 21.42 -1.45
C TRP A 135 -6.42 22.53 -2.27
N ARG A 136 -5.26 23.03 -1.84
CA ARG A 136 -4.48 24.01 -2.59
C ARG A 136 -4.05 23.45 -3.95
N ALA A 137 -3.56 22.22 -4.02
CA ALA A 137 -3.18 21.59 -5.29
C ALA A 137 -4.39 21.45 -6.23
N LEU A 138 -5.54 21.01 -5.70
CA LEU A 138 -6.79 20.86 -6.45
C LEU A 138 -7.31 22.22 -6.97
N LEU A 139 -7.38 23.23 -6.10
CA LEU A 139 -7.92 24.56 -6.44
C LEU A 139 -7.03 25.34 -7.41
N LEU A 140 -5.72 25.13 -7.38
CA LEU A 140 -4.77 25.77 -8.29
C LEU A 140 -4.61 25.02 -9.61
N GLY A 141 -5.35 23.92 -9.84
CA GLY A 141 -5.29 23.15 -11.09
C GLY A 141 -3.97 22.41 -11.33
N ASN A 142 -3.09 22.36 -10.32
CA ASN A 142 -1.78 21.70 -10.41
C ASN A 142 -1.81 20.21 -10.02
N GLY A 143 -2.98 19.69 -9.64
CA GLY A 143 -3.17 18.28 -9.39
C GLY A 143 -4.47 17.83 -10.04
N SER A 144 -4.38 17.10 -11.14
CA SER A 144 -5.39 16.09 -11.43
C SER A 144 -5.38 15.13 -10.24
N ALA A 145 -6.56 14.74 -9.75
CA ALA A 145 -6.68 13.60 -8.85
C ALA A 145 -6.41 12.32 -9.67
N GLU A 146 -5.25 12.27 -10.32
CA GLU A 146 -4.85 11.19 -11.20
C GLU A 146 -4.85 9.91 -10.37
N ASN A 147 -5.55 8.93 -10.93
CA ASN A 147 -6.02 7.74 -10.27
C ASN A 147 -4.84 6.89 -9.77
N ALA A 148 -4.29 7.21 -8.61
CA ALA A 148 -3.45 6.31 -7.82
C ALA A 148 -4.24 5.07 -7.34
N LEU A 149 -5.54 5.01 -7.65
CA LEU A 149 -6.39 3.85 -7.47
C LEU A 149 -6.29 2.96 -8.70
N THR A 150 -5.39 1.98 -8.64
CA THR A 150 -5.39 0.86 -9.57
C THR A 150 -6.68 0.10 -9.36
N ALA A 151 -7.48 -0.01 -10.43
CA ALA A 151 -8.71 -0.77 -10.40
C ALA A 151 -8.41 -2.21 -9.96
N SER A 152 -9.25 -2.77 -9.09
CA SER A 152 -9.09 -4.13 -8.61
C SER A 152 -10.30 -4.97 -8.96
N CYS A 153 -10.11 -6.29 -8.99
CA CYS A 153 -11.22 -7.25 -9.04
C CYS A 153 -11.01 -8.31 -7.95
N PRO A 154 -12.06 -8.76 -7.24
CA PRO A 154 -11.93 -9.79 -6.19
C PRO A 154 -11.59 -11.18 -6.75
N THR A 155 -11.64 -11.40 -8.07
CA THR A 155 -11.28 -12.68 -8.70
C THR A 155 -9.82 -13.08 -8.44
N GLY A 156 -8.92 -12.11 -8.31
CA GLY A 156 -7.51 -12.33 -7.94
C GLY A 156 -7.25 -12.53 -6.44
N LEU A 157 -8.30 -12.65 -5.62
CA LEU A 157 -8.17 -12.77 -4.16
C LEU A 157 -7.37 -14.02 -3.75
N ALA A 158 -7.50 -15.13 -4.48
CA ALA A 158 -6.77 -16.36 -4.17
C ALA A 158 -5.25 -16.19 -4.35
N ASP A 159 -4.83 -15.64 -5.48
CA ASP A 159 -3.41 -15.41 -5.78
C ASP A 159 -2.79 -14.38 -4.83
N ARG A 160 -3.51 -13.28 -4.56
CA ARG A 160 -3.07 -12.27 -3.58
C ARG A 160 -3.08 -12.81 -2.15
N GLY A 161 -4.05 -13.65 -1.81
CA GLY A 161 -4.11 -14.33 -0.51
C GLY A 161 -2.93 -15.28 -0.32
N PHE A 162 -2.56 -16.02 -1.37
CA PHE A 162 -1.36 -16.85 -1.38
C PHE A 162 -0.12 -15.98 -1.17
N LEU A 163 0.10 -14.96 -2.02
CA LEU A 163 1.21 -14.01 -1.91
C LEU A 163 1.30 -13.37 -0.51
N LEU A 164 0.17 -12.97 0.07
CA LEU A 164 0.12 -12.40 1.42
C LEU A 164 0.61 -13.38 2.49
N ILE A 165 0.12 -14.61 2.45
CA ILE A 165 0.41 -15.63 3.48
C ILE A 165 1.83 -16.18 3.33
N THR A 166 2.30 -16.37 2.09
CA THR A 166 3.58 -17.04 1.82
C THR A 166 4.75 -16.08 1.72
N GLU A 167 4.54 -14.82 1.34
CA GLU A 167 5.63 -13.86 1.11
C GLU A 167 5.50 -12.60 1.98
N ILE A 168 4.40 -11.85 1.86
CA ILE A 168 4.29 -10.50 2.44
C ILE A 168 4.22 -10.53 3.98
N ILE A 169 3.32 -11.32 4.57
CA ILE A 169 3.17 -11.40 6.03
C ILE A 169 4.43 -11.95 6.71
N PRO A 170 5.04 -13.05 6.23
CA PRO A 170 6.34 -13.50 6.72
C PRO A 170 7.39 -12.39 6.66
N HIS A 171 7.46 -11.65 5.55
CA HIS A 171 8.41 -10.55 5.40
C HIS A 171 8.16 -9.42 6.41
N VAL A 172 6.90 -9.07 6.68
CA VAL A 172 6.52 -8.12 7.75
C VAL A 172 6.98 -8.60 9.14
N TRP A 173 7.04 -9.90 9.36
CA TRP A 173 7.56 -10.49 10.60
C TRP A 173 9.08 -10.70 10.60
N GLY A 174 9.76 -10.23 9.55
CA GLY A 174 11.20 -10.37 9.39
C GLY A 174 11.65 -11.76 8.98
N ALA A 175 10.74 -12.63 8.52
CA ALA A 175 11.04 -13.96 8.02
C ALA A 175 10.99 -13.99 6.49
N SER A 176 12.10 -14.36 5.86
CA SER A 176 12.14 -14.65 4.42
C SER A 176 12.42 -16.13 4.22
N TRP A 177 11.40 -16.94 3.92
CA TRP A 177 11.55 -18.39 3.69
C TRP A 177 11.38 -18.81 2.22
N LEU A 178 10.75 -17.95 1.42
CA LEU A 178 10.32 -18.17 0.05
C LEU A 178 10.80 -16.94 -0.68
N VAL A 179 12.11 -16.89 -0.89
CA VAL A 179 12.66 -15.97 -1.87
C VAL A 179 12.15 -16.45 -3.22
N ARG A 180 11.16 -15.75 -3.74
CA ARG A 180 10.84 -15.82 -5.16
C ARG A 180 11.87 -14.99 -5.92
N ASP A 181 12.09 -15.40 -7.17
CA ASP A 181 13.12 -15.00 -8.12
C ASP A 181 13.85 -13.66 -7.84
N GLY A 182 15.18 -13.72 -7.74
CA GLY A 182 16.06 -12.54 -7.77
C GLY A 182 16.59 -12.05 -6.42
N ALA A 183 16.06 -12.49 -5.27
CA ALA A 183 16.69 -12.16 -3.99
C ALA A 183 17.90 -13.08 -3.70
N PRO A 184 18.94 -12.56 -3.01
CA PRO A 184 20.10 -13.37 -2.66
C PRO A 184 19.70 -14.56 -1.76
N PRO A 185 20.45 -15.68 -1.83
CA PRO A 185 20.15 -16.86 -1.03
C PRO A 185 20.17 -16.51 0.45
N ILE A 186 19.09 -16.89 1.14
CA ILE A 186 18.93 -16.72 2.59
C ILE A 186 20.05 -17.49 3.29
N SER A 187 20.69 -16.87 4.29
CA SER A 187 21.68 -17.58 5.10
C SER A 187 21.02 -18.75 5.83
N TRP A 188 21.71 -19.89 5.94
CA TRP A 188 21.18 -21.07 6.65
C TRP A 188 20.76 -20.73 8.10
N LEU A 189 21.45 -19.78 8.73
CA LEU A 189 21.12 -19.28 10.06
C LEU A 189 19.75 -18.58 10.08
N GLU A 190 19.48 -17.68 9.14
CA GLU A 190 18.18 -17.00 9.01
C GLU A 190 17.06 -18.03 8.77
N THR A 191 17.32 -19.06 7.95
CA THR A 191 16.34 -20.15 7.74
C THR A 191 16.02 -20.87 9.05
N ILE A 192 17.04 -21.23 9.84
CA ILE A 192 16.84 -21.92 11.11
C ILE A 192 16.07 -21.05 12.10
N ILE A 193 16.44 -19.77 12.25
CA ILE A 193 15.74 -18.87 13.17
C ILE A 193 14.28 -18.70 12.72
N SER A 194 14.03 -18.57 11.41
CA SER A 194 12.69 -18.42 10.84
C SER A 194 11.80 -19.65 11.11
N ILE A 195 12.38 -20.86 11.08
CA ILE A 195 11.69 -22.12 11.42
C ILE A 195 11.13 -22.10 12.84
N PHE A 196 11.80 -21.42 13.79
CA PHE A 196 11.30 -21.29 15.16
C PHE A 196 10.44 -20.03 15.36
N ALA A 197 10.81 -18.90 14.75
CA ALA A 197 10.11 -17.64 14.90
C ALA A 197 8.71 -17.66 14.29
N MET A 198 8.54 -18.26 13.11
CA MET A 198 7.25 -18.26 12.41
C MET A 198 6.15 -19.04 13.15
N PRO A 199 6.39 -20.26 13.67
CA PRO A 199 5.43 -20.91 14.55
C PRO A 199 5.07 -20.08 15.78
N LEU A 200 6.02 -19.33 16.36
CA LEU A 200 5.73 -18.42 17.48
C LEU A 200 4.83 -17.26 17.06
N MET A 201 5.05 -16.66 15.89
CA MET A 201 4.19 -15.60 15.35
C MET A 201 2.77 -16.12 15.08
N VAL A 202 2.65 -17.28 14.43
CA VAL A 202 1.36 -17.94 14.16
C VAL A 202 0.66 -18.29 15.47
N ALA A 203 1.39 -18.81 16.46
CA ALA A 203 0.84 -19.10 17.79
C ALA A 203 0.39 -17.83 18.52
N ALA A 204 1.11 -16.72 18.39
CA ALA A 204 0.72 -15.43 18.98
C ALA A 204 -0.58 -14.90 18.37
N VAL A 205 -0.70 -14.92 17.04
CA VAL A 205 -1.93 -14.52 16.34
C VAL A 205 -3.09 -15.45 16.69
N GLY A 206 -2.87 -16.77 16.65
CA GLY A 206 -3.87 -17.76 17.03
C GLY A 206 -4.32 -17.61 18.48
N PHE A 207 -3.39 -17.36 19.40
CA PHE A 207 -3.68 -17.05 20.80
C PHE A 207 -4.53 -15.79 20.92
N PHE A 208 -4.14 -14.70 20.26
CA PHE A 208 -4.87 -13.42 20.31
C PHE A 208 -6.32 -13.58 19.81
N ILE A 209 -6.50 -14.21 18.65
CA ILE A 209 -7.83 -14.48 18.08
C ILE A 209 -8.64 -15.36 19.03
N TRP A 210 -8.07 -16.48 19.51
CA TRP A 210 -8.79 -17.42 20.35
C TRP A 210 -9.17 -16.82 21.72
N HIS A 211 -8.23 -16.14 22.36
CA HIS A 211 -8.40 -15.57 23.70
C HIS A 211 -9.44 -14.44 23.69
N TRP A 212 -9.44 -13.62 22.63
CA TRP A 212 -10.34 -12.46 22.51
C TRP A 212 -11.50 -12.64 21.53
N ARG A 213 -11.79 -13.86 21.08
CA ARG A 213 -12.79 -14.16 20.03
C ARG A 213 -14.18 -13.56 20.27
N TYR A 214 -14.62 -13.44 21.53
CA TYR A 214 -15.93 -12.87 21.85
C TYR A 214 -15.94 -11.34 21.68
N ILE A 215 -14.84 -10.69 22.04
CA ILE A 215 -14.66 -9.24 21.85
C ILE A 215 -14.48 -8.93 20.36
N LEU A 216 -13.62 -9.68 19.67
CA LEU A 216 -13.42 -9.54 18.22
C LEU A 216 -14.69 -9.86 17.43
N GLY A 217 -15.47 -10.84 17.89
CA GLY A 217 -16.79 -11.17 17.32
C GLY A 217 -17.81 -10.03 17.47
N ALA A 218 -17.61 -9.10 18.40
CA ALA A 218 -18.44 -7.90 18.51
C ALA A 218 -18.28 -7.00 17.27
N LEU A 219 -17.11 -6.96 16.63
CA LEU A 219 -16.92 -6.26 15.35
C LEU A 219 -17.76 -6.89 14.24
N LEU A 220 -17.71 -8.22 14.12
CA LEU A 220 -18.43 -8.97 13.08
C LEU A 220 -19.95 -8.89 13.25
N THR A 221 -20.42 -8.65 14.47
CA THR A 221 -21.85 -8.53 14.78
C THR A 221 -22.28 -7.10 15.07
N LEU A 222 -21.37 -6.12 14.90
CA LEU A 222 -21.55 -4.71 15.24
C LEU A 222 -22.18 -4.50 16.63
N ARG A 223 -21.86 -5.37 17.60
CA ARG A 223 -22.40 -5.27 18.96
C ARG A 223 -21.82 -4.06 19.66
N PRO A 224 -22.60 -3.40 20.56
CA PRO A 224 -22.04 -2.33 21.36
C PRO A 224 -20.92 -2.82 22.26
N ILE A 225 -19.87 -2.02 22.39
CA ILE A 225 -18.65 -2.39 23.11
C ILE A 225 -18.48 -1.56 24.37
N VAL A 226 -17.84 -2.13 25.39
CA VAL A 226 -17.46 -1.42 26.61
C VAL A 226 -16.09 -0.76 26.48
N GLU A 227 -15.75 0.13 27.40
CA GLU A 227 -14.49 0.90 27.34
C GLU A 227 -13.24 0.01 27.40
N ASP A 228 -13.28 -1.06 28.19
CA ASP A 228 -12.16 -1.99 28.34
C ASP A 228 -11.86 -2.78 27.04
N ASP A 229 -12.88 -3.04 26.22
CA ASP A 229 -12.78 -3.83 24.99
C ASP A 229 -12.12 -3.05 23.84
N VAL A 230 -12.15 -1.71 23.89
CA VAL A 230 -11.69 -0.85 22.78
C VAL A 230 -10.25 -1.14 22.39
N LYS A 231 -9.37 -1.35 23.36
CA LYS A 231 -7.94 -1.55 23.10
C LYS A 231 -7.72 -2.84 22.29
N ILE A 232 -8.45 -3.89 22.62
CA ILE A 232 -8.39 -5.18 21.92
C ILE A 232 -8.92 -5.04 20.50
N ILE A 233 -10.07 -4.37 20.36
CA ILE A 233 -10.72 -4.15 19.07
C ILE A 233 -9.88 -3.26 18.16
N LEU A 234 -9.29 -2.19 18.70
CA LEU A 234 -8.37 -1.30 17.99
C LEU A 234 -7.20 -2.10 17.42
N VAL A 235 -6.50 -2.89 18.26
CA VAL A 235 -5.37 -3.71 17.80
C VAL A 235 -5.82 -4.74 16.78
N GLY A 236 -6.93 -5.44 17.01
CA GLY A 236 -7.46 -6.43 16.07
C GLY A 236 -7.85 -5.82 14.71
N ALA A 237 -8.50 -4.66 14.71
CA ALA A 237 -8.90 -3.98 13.49
C ALA A 237 -7.70 -3.42 12.72
N LEU A 238 -6.74 -2.78 13.41
CA LEU A 238 -5.49 -2.31 12.78
C LEU A 238 -4.61 -3.46 12.28
N PHE A 239 -4.71 -4.65 12.88
CA PHE A 239 -4.05 -5.85 12.40
C PHE A 239 -4.72 -6.40 11.13
N VAL A 240 -6.04 -6.59 11.15
CA VAL A 240 -6.79 -7.32 10.10
C VAL A 240 -7.15 -6.46 8.90
N ILE A 241 -7.56 -5.19 9.09
CA ILE A 241 -8.07 -4.37 7.98
C ILE A 241 -7.03 -4.17 6.88
N PRO A 242 -5.75 -3.81 7.16
CA PRO A 242 -4.76 -3.67 6.10
C PRO A 242 -4.50 -4.98 5.34
N ILE A 243 -4.56 -6.14 6.01
CA ILE A 243 -4.46 -7.46 5.36
C ILE A 243 -5.62 -7.65 4.37
N LEU A 244 -6.84 -7.34 4.80
CA LEU A 244 -8.01 -7.44 3.92
C LEU A 244 -7.90 -6.46 2.74
N LEU A 245 -7.50 -5.21 2.99
CA LEU A 245 -7.30 -4.21 1.93
C LEU A 245 -6.23 -4.67 0.93
N ALA A 246 -5.13 -5.26 1.41
CA ALA A 246 -4.10 -5.81 0.54
C ALA A 246 -4.60 -7.03 -0.24
N ALA A 247 -5.44 -7.87 0.35
CA ALA A 247 -6.00 -9.05 -0.32
C ALA A 247 -6.99 -8.65 -1.42
N PHE A 248 -7.87 -7.68 -1.15
CA PHE A 248 -8.85 -7.20 -2.11
C PHE A 248 -8.30 -6.18 -3.11
N GLY A 249 -7.27 -5.43 -2.75
CA GLY A 249 -6.65 -4.40 -3.57
C GLY A 249 -5.82 -4.96 -4.72
N GLY A 250 -5.93 -4.33 -5.89
CA GLY A 250 -5.18 -4.70 -7.10
C GLY A 250 -3.71 -4.29 -7.06
N ASN A 251 -3.33 -3.47 -6.08
CA ASN A 251 -1.97 -2.96 -5.89
C ASN A 251 -1.01 -3.97 -5.24
N THR A 252 -1.52 -5.07 -4.71
CA THR A 252 -0.70 -6.10 -4.07
C THR A 252 -0.22 -7.09 -5.12
N VAL A 253 0.92 -6.78 -5.73
CA VAL A 253 1.46 -7.52 -6.88
C VAL A 253 2.77 -8.25 -6.56
N ASP A 254 3.45 -7.87 -5.50
CA ASP A 254 4.77 -8.36 -5.14
C ASP A 254 5.03 -8.34 -3.61
N VAL A 255 6.20 -8.83 -3.19
CA VAL A 255 6.64 -8.77 -1.78
C VAL A 255 6.87 -7.33 -1.29
N LEU A 256 7.20 -6.38 -2.16
CA LEU A 256 7.42 -4.97 -1.79
C LEU A 256 6.12 -4.24 -1.43
N SER A 257 4.98 -4.86 -1.74
CA SER A 257 3.65 -4.48 -1.27
C SER A 257 3.49 -4.60 0.26
N THR A 258 4.50 -5.12 0.97
CA THR A 258 4.65 -5.05 2.44
C THR A 258 4.40 -3.65 3.02
N ARG A 259 4.67 -2.58 2.25
CA ARG A 259 4.35 -1.19 2.63
C ARG A 259 2.88 -0.98 3.00
N TYR A 260 1.94 -1.75 2.43
CA TYR A 260 0.52 -1.66 2.76
C TYR A 260 0.16 -2.31 4.10
N LEU A 261 1.07 -3.10 4.67
CA LEU A 261 0.88 -3.79 5.96
C LEU A 261 1.60 -3.10 7.12
N LEU A 262 2.03 -1.84 6.97
CA LEU A 262 2.73 -1.12 8.04
C LEU A 262 1.93 -1.06 9.36
N LEU A 263 0.61 -0.88 9.28
CA LEU A 263 -0.25 -0.90 10.48
C LEU A 263 -0.37 -2.31 11.06
N THR A 264 -0.48 -3.32 10.20
CA THR A 264 -0.50 -4.73 10.61
C THR A 264 0.79 -5.09 11.33
N TRP A 265 1.92 -4.60 10.88
CA TRP A 265 3.21 -4.77 11.54
C TRP A 265 3.22 -4.20 12.96
N GLN A 266 2.80 -2.93 13.11
CA GLN A 266 2.73 -2.25 14.40
C GLN A 266 1.76 -2.93 15.38
N ALA A 267 0.55 -3.28 14.91
CA ALA A 267 -0.43 -4.03 15.70
C ALA A 267 0.07 -5.45 16.02
N GLY A 268 0.77 -6.09 15.10
CA GLY A 268 1.39 -7.40 15.26
C GLY A 268 2.42 -7.43 16.39
N ALA A 269 3.23 -6.38 16.53
CA ALA A 269 4.17 -6.26 17.65
C ALA A 269 3.45 -6.27 19.02
N ILE A 270 2.29 -5.61 19.11
CA ILE A 270 1.46 -5.63 20.34
C ILE A 270 0.89 -7.03 20.60
N VAL A 271 0.36 -7.69 19.56
CA VAL A 271 -0.15 -9.06 19.62
C VAL A 271 0.93 -10.03 20.14
N VAL A 272 2.12 -9.95 19.57
CA VAL A 272 3.29 -10.75 19.99
C VAL A 272 3.70 -10.44 21.41
N GLY A 273 3.75 -9.15 21.79
CA GLY A 273 4.06 -8.73 23.16
C GLY A 273 3.09 -9.29 24.20
N TRP A 274 1.78 -9.30 23.91
CA TRP A 274 0.78 -9.93 24.78
C TRP A 274 1.00 -11.44 24.92
N PHE A 275 1.30 -12.14 23.83
CA PHE A 275 1.57 -13.57 23.85
C PHE A 275 2.81 -13.91 24.68
N VAL A 276 3.93 -13.21 24.46
CA VAL A 276 5.18 -13.41 25.23
C VAL A 276 4.95 -13.12 26.72
N MET A 277 4.23 -12.05 27.04
CA MET A 277 3.89 -11.73 28.43
C MET A 277 3.03 -12.83 29.08
N TYR A 278 2.06 -13.38 28.34
CA TYR A 278 1.23 -14.49 28.80
C TYR A 278 2.07 -15.73 29.11
N ILE A 279 2.99 -16.12 28.21
CA ILE A 279 3.90 -17.24 28.43
C ILE A 279 4.81 -16.97 29.63
N SER A 280 5.42 -15.79 29.71
CA SER A 280 6.34 -15.43 30.80
C SER A 280 5.69 -15.59 32.16
N ARG A 281 4.43 -15.16 32.33
CA ARG A 281 3.69 -15.32 33.59
C ARG A 281 3.47 -16.77 34.01
N ARG A 282 3.50 -17.72 33.07
CA ARG A 282 3.39 -19.17 33.34
C ARG A 282 4.76 -19.81 33.54
N ALA A 283 5.74 -19.42 32.75
CA ALA A 283 7.10 -19.90 32.79
C ALA A 283 8.05 -18.81 32.25
N ASN A 284 8.70 -18.09 33.16
CA ASN A 284 9.57 -16.95 32.82
C ASN A 284 10.62 -17.30 31.76
N TRP A 285 11.26 -18.47 31.88
CA TRP A 285 12.30 -18.90 30.95
C TRP A 285 11.77 -19.13 29.52
N LEU A 286 10.54 -19.63 29.36
CA LEU A 286 9.90 -19.78 28.05
C LEU A 286 9.59 -18.42 27.42
N GLY A 287 9.15 -17.45 28.23
CA GLY A 287 8.94 -16.08 27.78
C GLY A 287 10.23 -15.43 27.30
N VAL A 288 11.32 -15.59 28.06
CA VAL A 288 12.66 -15.10 27.68
C VAL A 288 13.16 -15.78 26.41
N ALA A 289 13.03 -17.11 26.30
CA ALA A 289 13.44 -17.85 25.11
C ALA A 289 12.65 -17.40 23.87
N ALA A 290 11.32 -17.25 23.98
CA ALA A 290 10.49 -16.75 22.88
C ALA A 290 10.88 -15.33 22.47
N ALA A 291 11.09 -14.43 23.43
CA ALA A 291 11.55 -13.07 23.17
C ALA A 291 12.92 -13.06 22.47
N ALA A 292 13.86 -13.89 22.93
CA ALA A 292 15.19 -14.00 22.33
C ALA A 292 15.12 -14.45 20.87
N VAL A 293 14.35 -15.50 20.57
CA VAL A 293 14.15 -15.99 19.18
C VAL A 293 13.58 -14.87 18.29
N LEU A 294 12.57 -14.15 18.77
CA LEU A 294 11.93 -13.08 18.00
C LEU A 294 12.87 -11.88 17.77
N ILE A 295 13.64 -11.47 18.79
CA ILE A 295 14.62 -10.38 18.66
C ILE A 295 15.72 -10.76 17.68
N ILE A 296 16.24 -11.99 17.79
CA ILE A 296 17.26 -12.51 16.87
C ILE A 296 16.71 -12.57 15.44
N GLN A 297 15.48 -13.04 15.24
CA GLN A 297 14.84 -13.06 13.93
C GLN A 297 14.76 -11.67 13.31
N ILE A 298 14.26 -10.69 14.07
CA ILE A 298 14.13 -9.31 13.60
C ILE A 298 15.50 -8.75 13.25
N GLY A 299 16.50 -8.94 14.12
CA GLY A 299 17.87 -8.50 13.88
C GLY A 299 18.50 -9.12 12.63
N ALA A 300 18.37 -10.44 12.46
CA ALA A 300 18.87 -11.16 11.28
C ALA A 300 18.17 -10.67 10.01
N GLY A 301 16.84 -10.54 10.03
CA GLY A 301 16.06 -10.04 8.90
C GLY A 301 16.43 -8.60 8.51
N TYR A 302 16.69 -7.72 9.47
CA TYR A 302 17.14 -6.35 9.20
C TYR A 302 18.54 -6.27 8.63
N MET A 303 19.49 -7.10 9.10
CA MET A 303 20.82 -7.17 8.51
C MET A 303 20.75 -7.65 7.06
N ALA A 304 19.98 -8.71 6.80
CA ALA A 304 19.77 -9.23 5.45
C ALA A 304 19.08 -8.19 4.53
N LEU A 305 18.12 -7.43 5.06
CA LEU A 305 17.49 -6.33 4.31
C LEU A 305 18.48 -5.19 4.04
N GLY A 306 19.33 -4.86 5.00
CA GLY A 306 20.40 -3.86 4.84
C GLY A 306 21.35 -4.21 3.70
N GLU A 307 21.83 -5.47 3.67
CA GLU A 307 22.67 -5.98 2.58
C GLU A 307 21.98 -5.91 1.21
N ARG A 308 20.67 -6.17 1.16
CA ARG A 308 19.88 -6.02 -0.07
C ARG A 308 19.69 -4.56 -0.49
N TRP A 309 19.61 -3.64 0.47
CA TRP A 309 19.49 -2.22 0.17
C TRP A 309 20.81 -1.60 -0.28
N GLU A 310 21.93 -2.14 0.23
CA GLU A 310 23.29 -1.77 -0.17
C GLU A 310 23.74 -2.41 -1.48
N SER A 311 22.90 -3.18 -2.18
CA SER A 311 23.27 -3.84 -3.42
C SER A 311 23.45 -2.83 -4.57
N GLY A 312 24.60 -2.14 -4.59
CA GLY A 312 25.37 -1.47 -5.66
C GLY A 312 24.74 -1.03 -6.99
N ARG A 313 23.42 -1.01 -7.16
CA ARG A 313 22.75 -0.78 -8.45
C ARG A 313 23.05 0.61 -9.01
N PHE A 314 23.41 1.54 -8.14
CA PHE A 314 23.74 2.91 -8.49
C PHE A 314 25.09 3.34 -7.90
N GLU A 315 26.11 2.48 -8.00
CA GLU A 315 27.47 2.86 -7.64
C GLU A 315 27.89 4.12 -8.40
N PRO A 316 28.46 5.15 -7.75
CA PRO A 316 28.76 6.43 -8.41
C PRO A 316 29.62 6.30 -9.67
N GLN A 317 30.52 5.33 -9.70
CA GLN A 317 31.38 5.07 -10.86
C GLN A 317 30.61 4.48 -12.04
N GLU A 318 29.62 3.63 -11.78
CA GLU A 318 28.77 3.01 -12.80
C GLU A 318 27.81 4.03 -13.40
N VAL A 319 27.20 4.87 -12.55
CA VAL A 319 26.34 5.97 -13.00
C VAL A 319 27.14 6.96 -13.86
N ALA A 320 28.39 7.26 -13.47
CA ALA A 320 29.27 8.12 -14.26
C ALA A 320 29.70 7.49 -15.60
N GLN A 321 29.83 6.16 -15.68
CA GLN A 321 30.08 5.45 -16.94
C GLN A 321 28.87 5.52 -17.86
N LEU A 322 27.67 5.27 -17.33
CA LEU A 322 26.42 5.42 -18.08
C LEU A 322 26.24 6.85 -18.60
N GLU A 323 26.43 7.85 -17.74
CA GLU A 323 26.36 9.25 -18.12
C GLU A 323 27.34 9.58 -19.24
N ARG A 324 28.60 9.14 -19.11
CA ARG A 324 29.63 9.38 -20.13
C ARG A 324 29.27 8.74 -21.47
N PHE A 325 28.85 7.48 -21.47
CA PHE A 325 28.45 6.76 -22.69
C PHE A 325 27.33 7.48 -23.44
N LEU A 326 26.32 7.97 -22.71
CA LEU A 326 25.19 8.70 -23.31
C LEU A 326 25.63 10.07 -23.86
N VAL A 327 26.48 10.80 -23.13
CA VAL A 327 27.02 12.10 -23.58
C VAL A 327 27.93 11.94 -24.81
N GLU A 328 28.79 10.93 -24.83
CA GLU A 328 29.66 10.62 -25.98
C GLU A 328 28.82 10.32 -27.24
N ASN A 329 27.63 9.73 -27.05
CA ASN A 329 26.66 9.47 -28.12
C ASN A 329 25.65 10.61 -28.35
N SER A 330 25.83 11.77 -27.72
CA SER A 330 24.94 12.93 -27.85
C SER A 330 23.48 12.66 -27.51
N VAL A 331 23.22 11.76 -26.55
CA VAL A 331 21.89 11.42 -26.03
C VAL A 331 21.72 12.02 -24.63
N TYR A 332 20.72 12.87 -24.46
CA TYR A 332 20.49 13.61 -23.20
C TYR A 332 19.18 13.22 -22.51
N GLY A 333 18.57 12.13 -22.94
CA GLY A 333 17.40 11.60 -22.28
C GLY A 333 16.88 10.32 -22.92
N GLY A 334 15.81 9.80 -22.32
CA GLY A 334 15.25 8.54 -22.74
C GLY A 334 14.28 7.94 -21.74
N TYR A 335 14.09 6.65 -21.87
CA TYR A 335 13.22 5.88 -21.01
C TYR A 335 14.01 4.92 -20.12
N ALA A 336 13.56 4.73 -18.89
CA ALA A 336 14.13 3.76 -17.96
C ALA A 336 13.01 3.08 -17.15
N ASP A 337 13.34 2.01 -16.41
CA ASP A 337 12.40 1.46 -15.44
C ASP A 337 11.98 2.55 -14.44
N TYR A 338 10.80 2.39 -13.85
CA TYR A 338 10.25 3.34 -12.88
C TYR A 338 11.22 3.68 -11.73
N TRP A 339 11.91 2.67 -11.19
CA TRP A 339 12.84 2.88 -10.08
C TRP A 339 14.17 3.50 -10.52
N ASP A 340 14.63 3.14 -11.72
CA ASP A 340 15.86 3.70 -12.30
C ASP A 340 15.67 5.16 -12.68
N THR A 341 14.52 5.51 -13.28
CA THR A 341 14.25 6.85 -13.81
C THR A 341 14.57 7.97 -12.83
N TYR A 342 13.89 7.99 -11.68
CA TYR A 342 14.02 9.10 -10.72
C TYR A 342 15.39 9.08 -10.02
N THR A 343 15.94 7.89 -9.79
CA THR A 343 17.24 7.72 -9.14
C THR A 343 18.36 8.21 -10.05
N LEU A 344 18.36 7.82 -11.32
CA LEU A 344 19.34 8.28 -12.31
C LEU A 344 19.23 9.78 -12.57
N ASN A 345 18.01 10.32 -12.71
CA ASN A 345 17.81 11.77 -12.84
C ASN A 345 18.42 12.53 -11.65
N PHE A 346 18.20 12.07 -10.42
CA PHE A 346 18.79 12.68 -9.24
C PHE A 346 20.33 12.58 -9.24
N LEU A 347 20.88 11.38 -9.47
CA LEU A 347 22.32 11.14 -9.40
C LEU A 347 23.10 11.84 -10.52
N MET A 348 22.50 11.98 -11.70
CA MET A 348 23.06 12.72 -12.84
C MET A 348 22.76 14.22 -12.77
N ASN A 349 22.15 14.71 -11.68
CA ASN A 349 21.71 16.11 -11.51
C ASN A 349 20.90 16.63 -12.72
N GLU A 350 20.00 15.80 -13.25
CA GLU A 350 19.12 16.11 -14.38
C GLU A 350 19.83 16.52 -15.68
N ARG A 351 21.15 16.27 -15.81
CA ARG A 351 21.90 16.53 -17.05
C ARG A 351 21.49 15.59 -18.18
N ILE A 352 21.04 14.40 -17.81
CA ILE A 352 20.36 13.44 -18.67
C ILE A 352 18.99 13.18 -18.03
N VAL A 353 17.93 13.30 -18.82
CA VAL A 353 16.54 13.22 -18.32
C VAL A 353 15.90 11.93 -18.78
N PHE A 354 15.54 11.08 -17.82
CA PHE A 354 14.77 9.87 -18.05
C PHE A 354 13.30 10.07 -17.66
N THR A 355 12.41 9.36 -18.33
CA THR A 355 11.01 9.21 -17.96
C THR A 355 10.64 7.73 -17.81
N PRO A 356 9.73 7.33 -16.89
CA PRO A 356 9.39 5.93 -16.72
C PRO A 356 8.83 5.31 -18.00
N MET A 357 9.33 4.12 -18.35
CA MET A 357 8.75 3.29 -19.40
C MET A 357 7.36 2.82 -19.03
N ASN A 358 7.10 2.53 -17.75
CA ASN A 358 5.77 2.13 -17.32
C ASN A 358 4.86 3.36 -17.26
N GLY A 359 3.55 3.19 -17.46
CA GLY A 359 2.60 4.32 -17.50
C GLY A 359 2.45 5.13 -16.20
N VAL A 360 3.33 4.92 -15.20
CA VAL A 360 3.32 5.59 -13.90
C VAL A 360 4.25 6.81 -13.94
N ASP A 361 3.79 7.86 -14.63
CA ASP A 361 4.50 9.13 -14.74
C ASP A 361 4.15 10.07 -13.57
N ARG A 362 5.10 10.27 -12.65
CA ARG A 362 4.92 11.18 -11.50
C ARG A 362 5.40 12.59 -11.77
N TYR A 363 6.07 12.83 -12.90
CA TYR A 363 6.57 14.15 -13.26
C TYR A 363 6.51 14.35 -14.78
N PRO A 364 5.31 14.68 -15.32
CA PRO A 364 5.06 14.74 -16.76
C PRO A 364 5.98 15.66 -17.57
N ARG A 365 6.62 16.62 -16.90
CA ARG A 365 7.61 17.48 -17.53
C ARG A 365 8.79 16.70 -18.10
N TYR A 366 9.25 15.62 -17.46
CA TYR A 366 10.32 14.79 -18.01
C TYR A 366 9.86 14.05 -19.26
N THR A 367 8.63 13.52 -19.26
CA THR A 367 8.04 12.88 -20.45
C THR A 367 8.04 13.83 -21.63
N ASN A 368 7.52 15.04 -21.47
CA ASN A 368 7.50 16.04 -22.55
C ASN A 368 8.91 16.34 -23.08
N ILE A 369 9.90 16.46 -22.19
CA ILE A 369 11.29 16.70 -22.57
C ILE A 369 11.84 15.53 -23.40
N VAL A 370 11.58 14.29 -22.98
CA VAL A 370 12.08 13.07 -23.65
C VAL A 370 11.37 12.82 -24.98
N THR A 371 10.05 13.01 -25.04
CA THR A 371 9.25 12.80 -26.27
C THR A 371 9.65 13.77 -27.38
N ASP A 372 10.13 14.96 -27.04
CA ASP A 372 10.57 15.97 -28.02
C ASP A 372 12.00 15.71 -28.54
N MET A 373 12.73 14.72 -27.99
CA MET A 373 14.09 14.40 -28.43
C MET A 373 14.12 13.56 -29.71
N SER A 374 15.04 13.85 -30.63
CA SER A 374 15.23 13.06 -31.85
C SER A 374 15.96 11.72 -31.62
N ALA A 375 16.77 11.65 -30.57
CA ALA A 375 17.50 10.46 -30.16
C ALA A 375 17.24 10.20 -28.69
N ARG A 376 16.96 8.94 -28.33
CA ARG A 376 16.50 8.54 -27.00
C ARG A 376 17.21 7.26 -26.59
N ALA A 377 17.57 7.15 -25.31
CA ALA A 377 18.08 5.91 -24.74
C ALA A 377 16.95 5.08 -24.10
N TYR A 378 17.06 3.76 -24.13
CA TYR A 378 16.26 2.85 -23.30
C TYR A 378 17.23 2.17 -22.34
N ILE A 379 17.06 2.44 -21.05
CA ILE A 379 17.90 1.92 -19.97
C ILE A 379 17.18 0.75 -19.34
N LEU A 380 17.69 -0.46 -19.58
CA LEU A 380 17.10 -1.72 -19.14
C LEU A 380 18.06 -2.45 -18.19
N PRO A 381 17.58 -3.37 -17.34
CA PRO A 381 18.47 -4.27 -16.61
C PRO A 381 19.41 -5.00 -17.58
N ARG A 382 20.69 -5.16 -17.21
CA ARG A 382 21.73 -5.74 -18.09
C ARG A 382 21.34 -7.05 -18.80
N GLU A 383 20.56 -7.90 -18.14
CA GLU A 383 20.17 -9.21 -18.65
C GLU A 383 18.75 -9.26 -19.26
N PHE A 384 18.14 -8.09 -19.50
CA PHE A 384 16.77 -8.02 -20.02
C PHE A 384 16.69 -8.65 -21.42
N VAL A 385 17.52 -8.19 -22.37
CA VAL A 385 17.63 -8.80 -23.71
C VAL A 385 18.85 -9.71 -23.77
N ARG A 386 18.66 -11.02 -23.60
CA ARG A 386 19.78 -12.00 -23.59
C ARG A 386 20.43 -12.28 -24.96
N ASN A 387 19.81 -11.87 -26.06
CA ASN A 387 20.37 -12.09 -27.38
C ASN A 387 21.55 -11.15 -27.62
N GLU A 388 22.68 -11.66 -28.14
CA GLU A 388 23.84 -10.83 -28.47
C GLU A 388 23.56 -9.96 -29.71
N ASP A 389 22.74 -10.45 -30.65
CA ASP A 389 22.38 -9.69 -31.84
C ASP A 389 21.31 -8.64 -31.51
N PRO A 390 21.60 -7.34 -31.70
CA PRO A 390 20.66 -6.29 -31.40
C PRO A 390 19.50 -6.27 -32.41
N ASN A 391 18.29 -6.55 -31.92
CA ASN A 391 17.07 -6.53 -32.73
C ASN A 391 15.96 -5.75 -31.98
N LEU A 392 15.48 -4.66 -32.58
CA LEU A 392 14.41 -3.84 -32.01
C LEU A 392 13.09 -4.61 -31.89
N ASP A 393 12.77 -5.51 -32.82
CA ASP A 393 11.55 -6.32 -32.75
C ASP A 393 11.58 -7.25 -31.53
N LEU A 394 12.77 -7.76 -31.19
CA LEU A 394 12.96 -8.57 -29.98
C LEU A 394 12.77 -7.73 -28.72
N LEU A 395 13.34 -6.52 -28.67
CA LEU A 395 13.15 -5.60 -27.56
C LEU A 395 11.67 -5.24 -27.38
N ILE A 396 10.97 -4.90 -28.46
CA ILE A 396 9.54 -4.59 -28.46
C ILE A 396 8.74 -5.79 -27.93
N ALA A 397 9.02 -6.99 -28.44
CA ALA A 397 8.35 -8.21 -28.00
C ALA A 397 8.54 -8.48 -26.50
N GLN A 398 9.75 -8.24 -25.96
CA GLN A 398 10.02 -8.39 -24.53
C GLN A 398 9.33 -7.32 -23.68
N LEU A 399 9.33 -6.06 -24.12
CA LEU A 399 8.61 -4.99 -23.43
C LEU A 399 7.08 -5.24 -23.43
N GLN A 400 6.55 -5.87 -24.46
CA GLN A 400 5.15 -6.31 -24.54
C GLN A 400 4.84 -7.56 -23.70
N ALA A 401 5.83 -8.43 -23.48
CA ALA A 401 5.68 -9.67 -22.70
C ALA A 401 5.52 -9.45 -21.18
N ASN A 402 5.64 -8.21 -20.70
CA ASN A 402 5.49 -7.82 -19.29
C ASN A 402 6.60 -8.33 -18.36
N ASP A 403 7.83 -8.44 -18.88
CA ASP A 403 9.00 -8.84 -18.08
C ASP A 403 9.67 -7.65 -17.37
N LEU A 404 9.12 -6.44 -17.48
CA LEU A 404 9.65 -5.26 -16.80
C LEU A 404 9.36 -5.33 -15.28
N PRO A 405 10.35 -5.02 -14.42
CA PRO A 405 10.18 -5.08 -12.96
C PRO A 405 9.03 -4.22 -12.42
N ALA A 406 8.76 -3.07 -13.03
CA ALA A 406 7.71 -2.15 -12.59
C ALA A 406 6.42 -2.19 -13.45
N GLY A 407 6.25 -3.20 -14.32
CA GLY A 407 5.05 -3.42 -15.13
C GLY A 407 5.16 -2.94 -16.58
N PHE A 408 4.04 -3.03 -17.32
CA PHE A 408 3.99 -2.82 -18.78
C PHE A 408 4.59 -1.50 -19.26
N ALA A 409 5.34 -1.57 -20.35
CA ALA A 409 5.73 -0.40 -21.10
C ALA A 409 4.50 0.36 -21.59
N ASN A 410 4.52 1.69 -21.45
CA ASN A 410 3.45 2.55 -21.89
C ASN A 410 3.40 2.59 -23.43
N GLY A 411 2.22 2.91 -23.97
CA GLY A 411 2.01 2.89 -25.43
C GLY A 411 2.93 3.85 -26.19
N GLN A 412 3.35 4.95 -25.58
CA GLN A 412 4.25 5.93 -26.20
C GLN A 412 5.67 5.38 -26.36
N ALA A 413 6.24 4.82 -25.30
CA ALA A 413 7.58 4.23 -25.31
C ALA A 413 7.68 3.07 -26.31
N LEU A 414 6.60 2.30 -26.50
CA LEU A 414 6.51 1.26 -27.53
C LEU A 414 6.35 1.84 -28.95
N ALA A 415 5.50 2.86 -29.12
CA ALA A 415 5.28 3.51 -30.41
C ALA A 415 6.57 4.15 -30.96
N ASP A 416 7.39 4.70 -30.07
CA ASP A 416 8.69 5.28 -30.40
C ASP A 416 9.65 4.23 -30.98
N LEU A 417 9.65 3.00 -30.44
CA LEU A 417 10.52 1.92 -30.93
C LEU A 417 10.11 1.43 -32.32
N HIS A 418 8.80 1.37 -32.62
CA HIS A 418 8.30 0.88 -33.91
C HIS A 418 8.73 1.74 -35.10
N ASN A 419 9.00 3.03 -34.89
CA ASN A 419 9.34 3.98 -35.96
C ASN A 419 10.81 4.40 -35.93
N ALA A 420 11.64 3.78 -35.09
CA ALA A 420 13.01 4.19 -34.88
C ALA A 420 14.04 3.25 -35.51
N ASN A 421 15.21 3.80 -35.77
CA ASN A 421 16.40 3.03 -36.11
C ASN A 421 17.27 2.87 -34.87
N LEU A 422 17.79 1.67 -34.66
CA LEU A 422 18.81 1.44 -33.64
C LEU A 422 20.12 2.09 -34.10
N LEU A 423 20.64 3.02 -33.31
CA LEU A 423 21.97 3.59 -33.54
C LEU A 423 23.04 2.74 -32.88
N GLU A 424 22.83 2.40 -31.61
CA GLU A 424 23.81 1.67 -30.81
C GLU A 424 23.10 0.87 -29.72
N ARG A 425 23.72 -0.26 -29.36
CA ARG A 425 23.39 -1.02 -28.16
C ARG A 425 24.70 -1.38 -27.47
N ASP A 426 24.79 -1.14 -26.17
CA ASP A 426 25.92 -1.57 -25.36
C ASP A 426 25.49 -1.93 -23.92
N GLN A 427 26.29 -2.76 -23.26
CA GLN A 427 26.12 -3.07 -21.84
C GLN A 427 27.01 -2.17 -20.99
N ILE A 428 26.40 -1.18 -20.32
CA ILE A 428 27.12 -0.23 -19.48
C ILE A 428 26.85 -0.55 -18.02
N ALA A 429 27.88 -1.02 -17.31
CA ALA A 429 27.80 -1.42 -15.92
C ALA A 429 26.64 -2.40 -15.64
N ASN A 430 25.56 -1.95 -14.99
CA ASN A 430 24.39 -2.74 -14.63
C ASN A 430 23.21 -2.62 -15.61
N TRP A 431 23.41 -1.94 -16.75
CA TRP A 431 22.36 -1.64 -17.71
C TRP A 431 22.66 -2.16 -19.12
N ASP A 432 21.60 -2.60 -19.81
CA ASP A 432 21.58 -2.80 -21.27
C ASP A 432 20.99 -1.53 -21.88
N VAL A 433 21.81 -0.79 -22.62
CA VAL A 433 21.49 0.56 -23.11
C VAL A 433 21.24 0.50 -24.60
N TRP A 434 20.04 0.90 -25.02
CA TRP A 434 19.65 0.95 -26.43
C TRP A 434 19.45 2.40 -26.85
N ILE A 435 20.26 2.89 -27.77
CA ILE A 435 20.13 4.23 -28.33
C ILE A 435 19.39 4.15 -29.66
N ILE A 436 18.22 4.78 -29.71
CA ILE A 436 17.39 4.84 -30.91
C ILE A 436 17.31 6.25 -31.45
N LYS A 437 17.02 6.37 -32.74
CA LYS A 437 16.74 7.64 -33.40
C LYS A 437 15.47 7.52 -34.24
N GLU A 438 14.58 8.49 -34.11
CA GLU A 438 13.36 8.54 -34.91
C GLU A 438 13.72 8.55 -36.41
N SER A 439 13.09 7.68 -37.18
CA SER A 439 13.25 7.69 -38.63
C SER A 439 12.72 9.02 -39.17
N SER A 440 13.54 9.75 -39.93
CA SER A 440 13.03 10.95 -40.60
C SER A 440 11.87 10.54 -41.52
N PRO A 441 10.72 11.26 -41.45
CA PRO A 441 9.53 10.90 -42.21
C PRO A 441 9.74 10.90 -43.73
#